data_AF-A0A3S0YIR6-F1
#
_entry.id   AF-A0A3S0YIR6-F1
#
_cell.length_a   1.000
_cell.length_b   1.000
_cell.length_c   1.000
_cell.angle_alpha   90.00
_cell.angle_beta   90.00
_cell.angle_gamma   90.00
#
_symmetry.space_group_name_H-M   'P 1'
#
loop_
_entity.id
_entity.type
_entity.pdbx_description
1 polymer ?
#
loop_
_entity_poly.entity_id
_entity_poly.type
_entity_poly.pdbx_seq_one_letter_code
_entity_poly.pdbx_strand_id
1 'polypeptide(L)'
;MRIVFSLCLLFVSACLWAESTLPDGCQAVAVQGESVTLKSKSSKLVFIHNLTSADLWITHPVTNPGASAGWTTRLQAGNWSALAVDKPPFELNCIESRPGHEQQVPCEGAIAVCQWKGVKIPSGSEGTFWVSEDMSLNALTAAVGGRGFKLPVAK
;
A
#
# COMPACT_ATOMS: atom_id res chain seq x y z
N MET A 1 2.08 -9.33 47.43
CA MET A 1 2.27 -9.83 46.04
C MET A 1 1.05 -9.62 45.14
N ARG A 2 -0.18 -9.93 45.54
CA ARG A 2 -1.39 -9.72 44.70
C ARG A 2 -1.62 -8.27 44.25
N ILE A 3 -1.45 -7.29 45.14
CA ILE A 3 -1.65 -5.86 44.82
C ILE A 3 -0.58 -5.33 43.85
N VAL A 4 0.67 -5.78 43.99
CA VAL A 4 1.77 -5.41 43.09
C VAL A 4 1.53 -5.96 41.68
N PHE A 5 1.00 -7.18 41.57
CA PHE A 5 0.68 -7.80 40.29
C PHE A 5 -0.48 -7.07 39.58
N SER A 6 -1.50 -6.65 40.33
CA SER A 6 -2.61 -5.85 39.79
C SER A 6 -2.17 -4.44 39.36
N LEU A 7 -1.22 -3.82 40.06
CA LEU A 7 -0.65 -2.52 39.65
C LEU A 7 0.19 -2.65 38.37
N CYS A 8 0.96 -3.73 38.21
CA CYS A 8 1.73 -3.98 36.99
C CYS A 8 0.84 -4.15 35.75
N LEU A 9 -0.31 -4.83 35.87
CA LEU A 9 -1.23 -5.00 34.74
C LEU A 9 -1.87 -3.69 34.25
N LEU A 10 -2.09 -2.71 35.15
CA LEU A 10 -2.64 -1.40 34.80
C LEU A 10 -1.63 -0.50 34.06
N PHE A 11 -0.33 -0.66 34.30
CA PHE A 11 0.71 0.11 33.60
C PHE A 11 0.98 -0.39 32.17
N VAL A 12 0.71 -1.66 31.86
CA VAL A 12 0.93 -2.22 30.51
C VAL A 12 -0.12 -1.74 29.50
N SER A 13 -1.35 -1.43 29.94
CA SER A 13 -2.42 -0.93 29.07
C SER A 13 -2.22 0.51 28.57
N ALA A 14 -1.29 1.28 29.14
CA ALA A 14 -1.02 2.66 28.74
C ALA A 14 -0.12 2.78 27.49
N CYS A 15 0.41 1.66 26.97
CA CYS A 15 1.35 1.65 25.84
C CYS A 15 0.71 1.28 24.49
N LEU A 16 -0.62 1.39 24.33
CA LEU A 16 -1.25 1.20 23.03
C LEU A 16 -1.23 2.51 22.24
N TRP A 17 -0.14 2.76 21.52
CA TRP A 17 -0.07 3.82 20.53
C TRP A 17 -0.72 3.30 19.25
N ALA A 18 -1.87 3.85 18.88
CA ALA A 18 -2.42 3.67 17.55
C ALA A 18 -1.62 4.53 16.57
N GLU A 19 -0.46 4.01 16.15
CA GLU A 19 0.37 4.68 15.15
C GLU A 19 -0.37 4.65 13.79
N SER A 20 -0.50 5.83 13.16
CA SER A 20 -0.99 5.89 11.79
C SER A 20 0.00 5.18 10.90
N THR A 21 -0.42 4.08 10.27
CA THR A 21 0.43 3.35 9.32
C THR A 21 0.68 4.13 8.03
N LEU A 22 -0.06 5.21 7.78
CA LEU A 22 0.04 5.98 6.55
C LEU A 22 1.04 7.15 6.67
N PRO A 23 1.81 7.44 5.59
CA PRO A 23 2.71 8.59 5.55
C PRO A 23 1.95 9.91 5.66
N ASP A 24 2.58 10.90 6.31
CA ASP A 24 2.02 12.25 6.44
C ASP A 24 1.70 12.86 5.08
N GLY A 25 0.48 13.41 4.94
CA GLY A 25 0.00 14.01 3.69
C GLY A 25 -0.57 13.02 2.67
N CYS A 26 -0.47 11.70 2.91
CA CYS A 26 -1.10 10.68 2.10
C CYS A 26 -2.54 10.41 2.56
N GLN A 27 -3.51 10.51 1.65
CA GLN A 27 -4.93 10.37 2.01
C GLN A 27 -5.36 8.92 1.96
N ALA A 28 -5.90 8.40 3.05
CA ALA A 28 -6.38 7.03 3.12
C ALA A 28 -7.39 6.73 2.00
N VAL A 29 -7.26 5.54 1.41
CA VAL A 29 -8.23 4.96 0.48
C VAL A 29 -8.90 3.80 1.20
N ALA A 30 -10.23 3.78 1.21
CA ALA A 30 -10.97 2.68 1.80
C ALA A 30 -10.73 1.39 1.00
N VAL A 31 -10.34 0.34 1.70
CA VAL A 31 -10.21 -1.02 1.18
C VAL A 31 -11.37 -1.84 1.74
N GLN A 32 -12.14 -2.51 0.89
CA GLN A 32 -13.37 -3.21 1.29
C GLN A 32 -13.45 -4.56 0.59
N GLY A 33 -13.57 -5.63 1.38
CA GLY A 33 -13.65 -7.01 0.89
C GLY A 33 -12.40 -7.46 0.12
N GLU A 34 -12.64 -8.05 -1.04
CA GLU A 34 -11.65 -8.77 -1.87
C GLU A 34 -10.70 -7.85 -2.64
N SER A 35 -11.05 -6.58 -2.84
CA SER A 35 -10.32 -5.68 -3.71
C SER A 35 -10.28 -4.24 -3.21
N VAL A 36 -9.38 -3.45 -3.77
CA VAL A 36 -9.37 -1.99 -3.63
C VAL A 36 -9.59 -1.34 -4.99
N THR A 37 -10.57 -0.44 -5.08
CA THR A 37 -10.83 0.33 -6.29
C THR A 37 -10.29 1.75 -6.16
N LEU A 38 -9.30 2.08 -6.99
CA LEU A 38 -8.70 3.40 -7.10
C LEU A 38 -9.57 4.27 -8.03
N LYS A 39 -10.43 5.11 -7.45
CA LYS A 39 -11.45 5.89 -8.19
C LYS A 39 -11.06 7.35 -8.51
N SER A 40 -9.92 7.82 -8.01
CA SER A 40 -9.60 9.26 -8.03
C SER A 40 -9.11 9.73 -9.39
N LYS A 41 -9.75 10.78 -9.94
CA LYS A 41 -9.37 11.42 -11.22
C LYS A 41 -8.15 12.34 -11.11
N SER A 42 -7.78 12.76 -9.90
CA SER A 42 -6.76 13.80 -9.66
C SER A 42 -5.53 13.30 -8.89
N SER A 43 -5.60 12.11 -8.30
CA SER A 43 -4.45 11.49 -7.64
C SER A 43 -3.88 10.39 -8.51
N LYS A 44 -2.72 10.67 -9.11
CA LYS A 44 -2.05 9.75 -10.02
C LYS A 44 -0.97 8.89 -9.34
N LEU A 45 -0.73 9.06 -8.03
CA LEU A 45 0.23 8.27 -7.26
C LEU A 45 -0.42 7.69 -6.01
N VAL A 46 -0.28 6.39 -5.83
CA VAL A 46 -0.87 5.61 -4.73
C VAL A 46 0.24 4.80 -4.07
N PHE A 47 0.26 4.79 -2.74
CA PHE A 47 1.13 3.93 -1.94
C PHE A 47 0.30 2.79 -1.35
N ILE A 48 0.86 1.59 -1.39
CA ILE A 48 0.22 0.35 -0.94
C ILE A 48 1.19 -0.32 0.04
N HIS A 49 0.70 -0.63 1.24
CA HIS A 49 1.45 -1.25 2.31
C HIS A 49 0.89 -2.62 2.63
N ASN A 50 1.76 -3.60 2.85
CA ASN A 50 1.35 -4.90 3.37
C ASN A 50 1.35 -4.89 4.90
N LEU A 51 0.16 -5.02 5.48
CA LEU A 51 -0.06 -5.07 6.92
C LEU A 51 0.11 -6.48 7.51
N THR A 52 0.21 -7.50 6.66
CA THR A 52 0.31 -8.89 7.08
C THR A 52 1.76 -9.28 7.38
N SER A 53 1.92 -10.43 8.05
CA SER A 53 3.21 -11.08 8.24
C SER A 53 3.62 -12.00 7.08
N ALA A 54 2.77 -12.13 6.06
CA ALA A 54 3.02 -12.95 4.88
C ALA A 54 3.32 -12.06 3.67
N ASP A 55 3.88 -12.63 2.61
CA ASP A 55 4.06 -11.91 1.38
C ASP A 55 2.75 -11.90 0.59
N LEU A 56 2.47 -10.77 -0.05
CA LEU A 56 1.31 -10.61 -0.91
C LEU A 56 1.76 -10.41 -2.35
N TRP A 57 1.01 -10.98 -3.29
CA TRP A 57 1.00 -10.53 -4.67
C TRP A 57 -0.17 -9.56 -4.83
N ILE A 58 0.14 -8.33 -5.23
CA ILE A 58 -0.87 -7.32 -5.55
C ILE A 58 -1.01 -7.29 -7.07
N THR A 59 -2.22 -7.53 -7.58
CA THR A 59 -2.46 -7.69 -9.02
C THR A 59 -3.73 -6.99 -9.47
N HIS A 60 -3.79 -6.62 -10.75
CA HIS A 60 -5.00 -6.14 -11.39
C HIS A 60 -5.73 -7.31 -12.06
N PRO A 61 -7.00 -7.62 -11.71
CA PRO A 61 -7.74 -8.68 -12.36
C PRO A 61 -7.98 -8.35 -13.84
N VAL A 62 -7.44 -9.17 -14.75
CA VAL A 62 -7.70 -9.06 -16.20
C VAL A 62 -8.46 -10.28 -16.71
N THR A 63 -9.59 -10.06 -17.37
CA THR A 63 -10.43 -11.12 -17.97
C THR A 63 -9.81 -11.73 -19.23
N ASN A 64 -8.83 -11.05 -19.84
CA ASN A 64 -8.09 -11.55 -20.99
C ASN A 64 -6.63 -11.06 -20.90
N PRO A 65 -5.69 -11.88 -20.41
CA PRO A 65 -4.28 -11.53 -20.26
C PRO A 65 -3.58 -11.56 -21.63
N GLY A 66 -4.07 -10.78 -22.60
CA GLY A 66 -3.27 -10.46 -23.78
C GLY A 66 -1.99 -9.77 -23.31
N ALA A 67 -0.86 -10.04 -23.98
CA ALA A 67 0.55 -9.70 -23.71
C ALA A 67 0.89 -8.34 -23.04
N SER A 68 0.24 -8.01 -21.93
CA SER A 68 0.42 -6.81 -21.13
C SER A 68 1.24 -7.22 -19.92
N ALA A 69 2.49 -6.77 -19.94
CA ALA A 69 3.48 -6.99 -18.91
C ALA A 69 2.96 -6.55 -17.52
N GLY A 70 3.11 -7.43 -16.53
CA GLY A 70 3.55 -7.04 -15.18
C GLY A 70 2.62 -6.17 -14.33
N TRP A 71 1.31 -6.39 -14.33
CA TRP A 71 0.41 -5.74 -13.34
C TRP A 71 0.55 -6.30 -11.93
N THR A 72 1.24 -7.42 -11.79
CA THR A 72 1.46 -8.10 -10.51
C THR A 72 2.79 -7.67 -9.92
N THR A 73 2.78 -7.21 -8.67
CA THR A 73 3.99 -6.96 -7.88
C THR A 73 3.99 -7.85 -6.63
N ARG A 74 5.17 -8.31 -6.22
CA ARG A 74 5.34 -8.90 -4.88
C ARG A 74 5.44 -7.77 -3.88
N LEU A 75 4.82 -7.94 -2.72
CA LEU A 75 4.90 -7.02 -1.63
C LEU A 75 5.14 -7.80 -0.34
N GLN A 76 6.38 -7.78 0.14
CA GLN A 76 6.75 -8.50 1.35
C GLN A 76 6.06 -7.91 2.59
N ALA A 77 5.99 -8.71 3.64
CA ALA A 77 5.47 -8.30 4.94
C ALA A 77 6.08 -6.96 5.40
N GLY A 78 5.24 -5.97 5.73
CA GLY A 78 5.68 -4.66 6.22
C GLY A 78 6.31 -3.73 5.16
N ASN A 79 6.42 -4.16 3.90
CA ASN A 79 6.94 -3.31 2.83
C ASN A 79 5.84 -2.48 2.16
N TRP A 80 6.28 -1.58 1.28
CA TRP A 80 5.46 -0.67 0.50
C TRP A 80 5.78 -0.75 -0.99
N SER A 81 4.76 -0.55 -1.82
CA SER A 81 4.87 -0.32 -3.26
C SER A 81 4.16 0.98 -3.65
N ALA A 82 4.62 1.61 -4.72
CA ALA A 82 4.05 2.82 -5.29
C ALA A 82 3.55 2.57 -6.71
N LEU A 83 2.29 2.90 -6.96
CA LEU A 83 1.62 2.73 -8.25
C LEU A 83 1.24 4.10 -8.81
N ALA A 84 1.67 4.37 -10.04
CA ALA A 84 1.13 5.47 -10.83
C ALA A 84 -0.15 4.97 -11.52
N VAL A 85 -1.24 5.73 -11.42
CA VAL A 85 -2.55 5.37 -12.00
C VAL A 85 -3.00 6.48 -12.94
N ASP A 86 -3.20 6.15 -14.22
CA ASP A 86 -3.63 7.13 -15.23
C ASP A 86 -5.13 7.04 -15.54
N LYS A 87 -5.69 5.82 -15.60
CA LYS A 87 -7.11 5.59 -15.98
C LYS A 87 -7.91 4.93 -14.84
N PRO A 88 -8.54 5.71 -13.94
CA PRO A 88 -9.48 5.18 -12.96
C PRO A 88 -10.82 4.81 -13.62
N PRO A 89 -11.59 3.84 -13.07
CA PRO A 89 -11.27 3.05 -11.88
C PRO A 89 -10.20 1.98 -12.17
N PHE A 90 -9.24 1.83 -11.24
CA PHE A 90 -8.24 0.76 -11.30
C PHE A 90 -8.39 -0.14 -10.08
N GLU A 91 -8.63 -1.43 -10.31
CA GLU A 91 -8.90 -2.41 -9.26
C GLU A 91 -7.65 -3.22 -8.93
N LEU A 92 -7.41 -3.48 -7.65
CA LEU A 92 -6.32 -4.35 -7.20
C LEU A 92 -6.86 -5.44 -6.29
N ASN A 93 -6.39 -6.67 -6.50
CA ASN A 93 -6.67 -7.84 -5.69
C ASN A 93 -5.41 -8.29 -4.94
N CYS A 94 -5.63 -9.01 -3.85
CA CYS A 94 -4.58 -9.49 -2.95
C CYS A 94 -4.53 -11.02 -2.99
N ILE A 95 -3.35 -11.57 -3.27
CA ILE A 95 -3.09 -13.00 -3.22
C ILE A 95 -2.00 -13.23 -2.18
N GLU A 96 -2.32 -13.97 -1.14
CA GLU A 96 -1.34 -14.37 -0.13
C GLU A 96 -0.44 -15.47 -0.70
N SER A 97 0.88 -15.30 -0.56
CA SER A 97 1.88 -16.29 -0.97
C SER A 97 2.51 -16.93 0.27
N ARG A 98 2.31 -18.23 0.41
CA ARG A 98 2.98 -19.07 1.41
C ARG A 98 3.69 -20.23 0.71
N PRO A 99 4.76 -20.80 1.29
CA PRO A 99 5.44 -21.93 0.69
C PRO A 99 4.46 -23.07 0.33
N GLY A 100 4.35 -23.38 -0.96
CA GLY A 100 3.47 -24.44 -1.49
C GLY A 100 2.00 -24.06 -1.67
N HIS A 101 1.59 -22.83 -1.34
CA HIS A 101 0.19 -22.38 -1.43
C HIS A 101 0.07 -20.90 -1.78
N GLU A 102 -0.66 -20.60 -2.85
CA GLU A 102 -1.12 -19.24 -3.16
C GLU A 102 -2.64 -19.21 -3.11
N GLN A 103 -3.20 -18.22 -2.44
CA GLN A 103 -4.65 -18.07 -2.30
C GLN A 103 -5.06 -16.61 -2.38
N GLN A 104 -6.16 -16.33 -3.07
CA GLN A 104 -6.78 -15.01 -2.98
C GLN A 104 -7.27 -14.79 -1.55
N VAL A 105 -7.01 -13.61 -1.02
CA VAL A 105 -7.46 -13.18 0.31
C VAL A 105 -8.13 -11.81 0.22
N PRO A 106 -9.02 -11.47 1.17
CA PRO A 106 -9.52 -10.12 1.30
C PRO A 106 -8.37 -9.11 1.37
N CYS A 107 -8.40 -8.09 0.53
CA CYS A 107 -7.50 -6.95 0.67
C CYS A 107 -7.80 -6.15 1.94
N GLU A 108 -9.07 -6.17 2.38
CA GLU A 108 -9.49 -5.55 3.64
C GLU A 108 -8.73 -6.17 4.82
N GLY A 109 -8.02 -5.32 5.56
CA GLY A 109 -7.16 -5.73 6.67
C GLY A 109 -5.81 -6.32 6.27
N ALA A 110 -5.62 -6.72 5.00
CA ALA A 110 -4.34 -7.21 4.49
C ALA A 110 -3.41 -6.08 4.00
N ILE A 111 -3.99 -5.02 3.42
CA ILE A 111 -3.24 -3.87 2.93
C ILE A 111 -3.78 -2.54 3.45
N ALA A 112 -2.88 -1.57 3.63
CA ALA A 112 -3.25 -0.16 3.75
C ALA A 112 -2.94 0.54 2.43
N VAL A 113 -3.86 1.38 1.95
CA VAL A 113 -3.71 2.11 0.70
C VAL A 113 -3.93 3.59 0.95
N CYS A 114 -3.05 4.42 0.39
CA CYS A 114 -3.22 5.86 0.45
C CYS A 114 -2.86 6.53 -0.88
N GLN A 115 -3.48 7.67 -1.13
CA GLN A 115 -3.36 8.42 -2.38
C GLN A 115 -2.79 9.82 -2.11
N TRP A 116 -1.86 10.26 -2.96
CA TRP A 116 -1.23 11.57 -2.83
C TRP A 116 -1.91 12.62 -3.70
N LYS A 117 -2.47 13.67 -3.09
CA LYS A 117 -3.03 14.81 -3.83
C LYS A 117 -1.95 15.83 -4.19
N GLY A 118 -1.97 16.33 -5.43
CA GLY A 118 -1.07 17.40 -5.84
C GLY A 118 0.38 16.98 -6.08
N VAL A 119 0.61 15.69 -6.35
CA VAL A 119 1.92 15.18 -6.78
C VAL A 119 2.31 15.82 -8.11
N LYS A 120 3.56 16.29 -8.21
CA LYS A 120 4.13 16.68 -9.50
C LYS A 120 4.74 15.44 -10.14
N ILE A 121 4.26 15.10 -11.33
CA ILE A 121 4.70 13.94 -12.10
C ILE A 121 5.68 14.43 -13.16
N PRO A 122 6.81 13.73 -13.37
CA PRO A 122 7.75 14.06 -14.43
C PRO A 122 7.09 13.91 -15.82
N SER A 123 7.51 14.72 -16.78
CA SER A 123 7.06 14.61 -18.18
C SER A 123 7.43 13.25 -18.77
N GLY A 124 6.56 12.67 -19.62
CA GLY A 124 6.80 11.36 -20.24
C GLY A 124 6.51 10.16 -19.34
N SER A 125 5.82 10.37 -18.21
CA SER A 125 5.33 9.32 -17.32
C SER A 125 3.83 9.11 -17.47
N GLU A 126 3.39 8.90 -18.72
CA GLU A 126 2.00 8.56 -19.01
C GLU A 126 1.71 7.08 -18.74
N GLY A 127 0.45 6.78 -18.41
CA GLY A 127 -0.02 5.41 -18.18
C GLY A 127 0.00 4.96 -16.72
N THR A 128 -0.54 3.76 -16.49
CA THR A 128 -0.54 3.09 -15.18
C THR A 128 0.69 2.18 -15.11
N PHE A 129 1.51 2.29 -14.06
CA PHE A 129 2.72 1.48 -13.89
C PHE A 129 3.26 1.53 -12.45
N TRP A 130 4.00 0.50 -12.06
CA TRP A 130 4.71 0.48 -10.78
C TRP A 130 5.87 1.48 -10.79
N VAL A 131 5.78 2.49 -9.94
CA VAL A 131 6.83 3.50 -9.77
C VAL A 131 8.00 2.91 -8.99
N SER A 132 7.70 2.14 -7.96
CA SER A 132 8.70 1.42 -7.18
C SER A 132 7.99 0.33 -6.38
N GLU A 133 8.68 -0.77 -6.11
CA GLU A 133 8.07 -2.00 -5.62
C GLU A 133 8.84 -2.53 -4.42
N ASP A 134 8.11 -3.03 -3.42
CA ASP A 134 8.63 -3.86 -2.33
C ASP A 134 9.80 -3.23 -1.53
N MET A 135 9.56 -2.05 -0.97
CA MET A 135 10.56 -1.30 -0.22
C MET A 135 10.05 -0.85 1.15
N SER A 136 10.96 -0.59 2.09
CA SER A 136 10.61 0.18 3.28
C SER A 136 10.11 1.58 2.88
N LEU A 137 9.28 2.21 3.72
CA LEU A 137 8.67 3.51 3.37
C LEU A 137 9.72 4.58 3.01
N ASN A 138 10.84 4.62 3.73
CA ASN A 138 11.92 5.57 3.47
C ASN A 138 12.59 5.30 2.11
N ALA A 139 12.88 4.03 1.81
CA ALA A 139 13.48 3.65 0.53
C ALA A 139 12.50 3.88 -0.63
N LEU A 140 11.22 3.57 -0.46
CA LEU A 140 10.17 3.84 -1.43
C LEU A 140 10.09 5.34 -1.75
N THR A 141 10.05 6.18 -0.71
CA THR A 141 9.96 7.63 -0.86
C THR A 141 11.18 8.18 -1.61
N ALA A 142 12.38 7.69 -1.29
CA ALA A 142 13.60 8.06 -2.00
C ALA A 142 13.58 7.59 -3.47
N ALA A 143 13.14 6.37 -3.75
CA ALA A 143 13.05 5.83 -5.11
C ALA A 143 12.02 6.58 -5.97
N VAL A 144 10.85 6.89 -5.42
CA VAL A 144 9.81 7.71 -6.05
C VAL A 144 10.37 9.11 -6.39
N GLY A 145 11.09 9.73 -5.45
CA GLY A 145 11.78 11.01 -5.68
C GLY A 145 12.87 10.93 -6.75
N GLY A 146 13.67 9.86 -6.73
CA GLY A 146 14.72 9.60 -7.72
C GLY A 146 14.19 9.41 -9.15
N ARG A 147 12.95 8.96 -9.29
CA ARG A 147 12.23 8.91 -10.58
C ARG A 147 11.61 10.23 -11.00
N GLY A 148 11.77 11.30 -10.21
CA GLY A 148 11.33 12.65 -10.55
C GLY A 148 9.93 13.03 -10.04
N PHE A 149 9.24 12.14 -9.32
CA PHE A 149 7.99 12.48 -8.66
C PHE A 149 8.26 13.38 -7.46
N LYS A 150 7.44 14.42 -7.27
CA LYS A 150 7.53 15.30 -6.10
C LYS A 150 6.26 15.19 -5.28
N LEU A 151 6.39 14.57 -4.12
CA LEU A 151 5.33 14.49 -3.13
C LEU A 151 5.07 15.89 -2.54
N PRO A 152 3.80 16.25 -2.25
CA PRO A 152 3.49 17.47 -1.53
C PRO A 152 4.08 17.40 -0.11
N VAL A 153 4.55 18.55 0.41
CA VAL A 153 4.93 18.65 1.82
C VAL A 153 3.63 18.62 2.64
N ALA A 154 3.56 17.75 3.65
CA ALA A 154 2.47 17.77 4.62
C ALA A 154 2.41 19.16 5.28
N LYS A 155 1.22 19.77 5.29
CA LYS A 155 0.99 21.05 5.95
C LYS A 155 0.67 20.84 7.42
#